data_AF-A0A920EE87-F1
#
_entry.id   AF-A0A920EE87-F1
#
_cell.length_a   1.000
_cell.length_b   1.000
_cell.length_c   1.000
_cell.angle_alpha   90.00
_cell.angle_beta   90.00
_cell.angle_gamma   90.00
#
_symmetry.space_group_name_H-M   'P 1'
#
loop_
_entity.id
_entity.type
_entity.pdbx_description
1 polymer ?
#
loop_
_entity_poly.entity_id
_entity_poly.type
_entity_poly.pdbx_seq_one_letter_code
_entity_poly.pdbx_strand_id
1 'polypeptide(L)'
;MSPKLTLTIATVIALIFSLGMFFAPEFVTREQFPNSDGQGFNDLVTLRYALASVIFAIAIISFHIRNIEGVKIQKIVMRGYTIAFSAVFFTNLVLHIAGKISAIPPIIGTGFIAILSLITLIKLKKN
;
A
#
# COMPACT_ATOMS: atom_id res chain seq x y z
N MET A 1 0.02 -15.92 -11.84
CA MET A 1 1.11 -14.99 -11.53
C MET A 1 2.01 -15.66 -10.52
N SER A 2 3.31 -15.51 -10.69
CA SER A 2 4.27 -15.94 -9.68
C SER A 2 4.27 -14.96 -8.50
N PRO A 3 4.58 -15.41 -7.28
CA PRO A 3 4.78 -14.52 -6.13
C PRO A 3 5.77 -13.41 -6.42
N LYS A 4 6.84 -13.72 -7.16
CA LYS A 4 7.83 -12.76 -7.64
C LYS A 4 7.21 -11.58 -8.39
N LEU A 5 6.32 -11.85 -9.34
CA LEU A 5 5.67 -10.79 -10.12
C LEU A 5 4.74 -9.95 -9.25
N THR A 6 3.93 -10.59 -8.41
CA THR A 6 3.02 -9.90 -7.49
C THR A 6 3.77 -8.97 -6.53
N LEU A 7 4.86 -9.45 -5.93
CA LEU A 7 5.72 -8.66 -5.04
C LEU A 7 6.46 -7.53 -5.77
N THR A 8 6.85 -7.75 -7.04
CA THR A 8 7.43 -6.70 -7.88
C THR A 8 6.41 -5.58 -8.14
N ILE A 9 5.18 -5.93 -8.50
CA ILE A 9 4.11 -4.94 -8.73
C ILE A 9 3.79 -4.18 -7.44
N ALA A 10 3.64 -4.90 -6.32
CA ALA A 10 3.40 -4.27 -5.02
C ALA A 10 4.52 -3.30 -4.63
N THR A 11 5.78 -3.66 -4.90
CA THR A 11 6.94 -2.78 -4.71
C THR A 11 6.82 -1.51 -5.54
N VAL A 12 6.56 -1.62 -6.84
CA VAL A 12 6.48 -0.46 -7.74
C VAL A 12 5.37 0.48 -7.31
N ILE A 13 4.19 -0.04 -6.99
CA ILE A 13 3.06 0.76 -6.49
C ILE A 13 3.45 1.46 -5.17
N ALA A 14 4.04 0.74 -4.22
CA ALA A 14 4.46 1.31 -2.94
C ALA A 14 5.52 2.42 -3.13
N LEU A 15 6.47 2.24 -4.06
CA LEU A 15 7.46 3.26 -4.39
C LEU A 15 6.79 4.52 -4.97
N ILE A 16 5.80 4.39 -5.87
CA ILE A 16 5.06 5.55 -6.39
C ILE A 16 4.40 6.33 -5.26
N PHE A 17 3.70 5.65 -4.34
CA PHE A 17 3.08 6.31 -3.18
C PHE A 17 4.10 6.96 -2.24
N SER A 18 5.17 6.24 -1.93
CA SER A 18 6.25 6.76 -1.07
C SER A 18 6.88 8.02 -1.67
N LEU A 19 7.28 7.97 -2.94
CA LEU A 19 7.89 9.11 -3.62
C LEU A 19 6.92 10.29 -3.76
N GLY A 20 5.65 10.04 -4.05
CA GLY A 20 4.63 11.09 -4.10
C GLY A 20 4.44 11.78 -2.75
N MET A 21 4.40 11.00 -1.65
CA MET A 21 4.33 11.55 -0.29
C MET A 21 5.61 12.23 0.16
N PHE A 22 6.77 11.88 -0.40
CA PHE A 22 8.05 12.50 -0.03
C PHE A 22 8.33 13.78 -0.82
N PHE A 23 8.08 13.80 -2.13
CA PHE A 23 8.40 14.93 -2.99
C PHE A 23 7.24 15.92 -3.18
N ALA A 24 5.99 15.52 -2.94
CA ALA A 24 4.82 16.38 -3.07
C ALA A 24 3.83 16.22 -1.89
N PRO A 25 4.28 16.30 -0.63
CA PRO A 25 3.43 16.03 0.53
C PRO A 25 2.28 17.02 0.70
N GLU A 26 2.45 18.28 0.34
CA GLU A 26 1.40 19.31 0.40
C GLU A 26 0.27 18.99 -0.58
N PHE A 27 0.63 18.59 -1.81
CA PHE A 27 -0.33 18.17 -2.83
C PHE A 27 -1.11 16.94 -2.37
N VAL A 28 -0.40 15.89 -1.93
CA VAL A 28 -1.05 14.65 -1.45
C VAL A 28 -1.93 14.92 -0.22
N THR A 29 -1.52 15.84 0.67
CA THR A 29 -2.33 16.23 1.83
C THR A 29 -3.57 17.01 1.43
N ARG A 30 -3.46 17.98 0.51
CA ARG A 30 -4.62 18.73 0.00
C ARG A 30 -5.64 17.83 -0.67
N GLU A 31 -5.17 16.91 -1.51
CA GLU A 31 -6.05 15.96 -2.19
C GLU A 31 -6.77 15.05 -1.20
N GLN A 32 -6.06 14.53 -0.19
CA GLN A 32 -6.66 13.57 0.76
C GLN A 32 -7.48 14.23 1.88
N PHE A 33 -7.11 15.43 2.32
CA PHE A 33 -7.73 16.17 3.41
C PHE A 33 -8.08 17.60 2.96
N PRO A 34 -9.04 17.77 2.03
CA PRO A 34 -9.33 19.06 1.40
C PRO A 34 -9.85 20.12 2.37
N ASN A 35 -10.37 19.71 3.52
CA ASN A 35 -10.90 20.59 4.56
C ASN A 35 -9.88 20.91 5.67
N SER A 36 -8.64 20.43 5.56
CA SER A 36 -7.59 20.73 6.55
C SER A 36 -6.90 22.06 6.24
N ASP A 37 -6.64 22.86 7.27
CA ASP A 37 -5.96 24.15 7.15
C ASP A 37 -5.15 24.47 8.42
N GLY A 38 -4.33 25.52 8.36
CA GLY A 38 -3.50 26.00 9.47
C GLY A 38 -2.57 24.93 10.02
N GLN A 39 -2.49 24.83 11.35
CA GLN A 39 -1.61 23.87 12.01
C GLN A 39 -1.92 22.41 11.63
N GLY A 40 -3.21 22.06 11.52
CA GLY A 40 -3.61 20.69 11.20
C GLY A 40 -3.14 20.25 9.82
N PHE A 41 -3.13 21.16 8.84
CA PHE A 41 -2.56 20.89 7.52
C PHE A 41 -1.04 20.66 7.60
N ASN A 42 -0.32 21.52 8.32
CA ASN A 42 1.14 21.43 8.48
C ASN A 42 1.57 20.13 9.20
N ASP A 43 0.80 19.71 10.21
CA ASP A 43 1.05 18.45 10.91
C ASP A 43 0.82 17.24 9.99
N LEU A 44 -0.24 17.26 9.17
CA LEU A 44 -0.50 16.21 8.19
C LEU A 44 0.59 16.14 7.12
N VAL A 45 1.08 17.28 6.62
CA VAL A 45 2.23 17.36 5.70
C VAL A 45 3.47 16.75 6.34
N THR A 46 3.76 17.08 7.59
CA THR A 46 4.88 16.50 8.33
C THR A 46 4.76 14.98 8.46
N LEU A 47 3.55 14.49 8.77
CA LEU A 47 3.25 13.06 8.83
C LEU A 47 3.43 12.35 7.48
N ARG A 48 3.31 13.04 6.33
CA ARG A 48 3.57 12.44 5.02
C ARG A 48 5.00 11.97 4.87
N TYR A 49 5.97 12.72 5.36
CA TYR A 49 7.38 12.30 5.31
C TYR A 49 7.61 11.02 6.14
N ALA A 50 7.00 10.95 7.33
CA ALA A 50 7.07 9.75 8.17
C ALA A 50 6.39 8.55 7.51
N LEU A 51 5.21 8.73 6.90
CA LEU A 51 4.52 7.67 6.16
C LEU A 51 5.32 7.25 4.91
N ALA A 52 5.89 8.20 4.18
CA ALA A 52 6.69 7.94 3.00
C ALA A 52 7.90 7.03 3.32
N SER A 53 8.59 7.27 4.44
CA SER A 53 9.74 6.47 4.85
C SER A 53 9.35 5.03 5.22
N VAL A 54 8.23 4.85 5.93
CA VAL A 54 7.70 3.52 6.28
C VAL A 54 7.27 2.76 5.02
N ILE A 55 6.56 3.41 4.10
CA ILE A 55 6.13 2.79 2.83
C ILE A 55 7.37 2.43 1.99
N PHE A 56 8.40 3.29 1.96
CA PHE A 56 9.66 3.00 1.28
C PHE A 56 10.33 1.75 1.86
N ALA A 57 10.46 1.67 3.18
CA ALA A 57 11.05 0.51 3.85
C ALA A 57 10.29 -0.78 3.50
N ILE A 58 8.95 -0.75 3.55
CA ILE A 58 8.11 -1.88 3.14
C ILE A 58 8.36 -2.23 1.68
N ALA A 59 8.42 -1.24 0.77
CA ALA A 59 8.67 -1.48 -0.65
C ALA A 59 10.02 -2.18 -0.88
N ILE A 60 11.09 -1.71 -0.23
CA ILE A 60 12.42 -2.32 -0.35
C ILE A 60 12.45 -3.74 0.21
N ILE A 61 11.84 -3.98 1.38
CA ILE A 61 11.73 -5.33 1.95
C ILE A 61 10.95 -6.24 1.00
N SER A 62 9.81 -5.76 0.48
CA SER A 62 8.95 -6.46 -0.50
C SER A 62 9.74 -6.88 -1.74
N PHE A 63 10.58 -5.97 -2.23
CA PHE A 63 11.45 -6.22 -3.37
C PHE A 63 12.44 -7.35 -3.06
N HIS A 64 13.11 -7.32 -1.92
CA HIS A 64 14.12 -8.34 -1.57
C HIS A 64 13.49 -9.73 -1.38
N ILE A 65 12.32 -9.82 -0.74
CA ILE A 65 11.65 -11.10 -0.53
C ILE A 65 10.95 -11.66 -1.78
N ARG A 66 10.98 -10.95 -2.92
CA ARG A 66 10.33 -11.43 -4.16
C ARG A 66 10.92 -12.73 -4.74
N ASN A 67 12.17 -13.03 -4.38
CA ASN A 67 12.90 -14.21 -4.86
C ASN A 67 12.92 -15.36 -3.83
N ILE A 68 12.01 -15.36 -2.84
CA ILE A 68 11.93 -16.46 -1.86
C ILE A 68 11.62 -17.80 -2.54
N GLU A 69 12.34 -18.83 -2.12
CA GLU A 69 12.14 -20.21 -2.54
C GLU A 69 11.21 -20.95 -1.56
N GLY A 70 10.62 -22.04 -2.03
CA GLY A 70 9.73 -22.88 -1.23
C GLY A 70 8.27 -22.43 -1.23
N VAL A 71 7.39 -23.32 -1.72
CA VAL A 71 5.95 -23.05 -1.86
C VAL A 71 5.28 -22.73 -0.52
N LYS A 72 5.71 -23.36 0.59
CA LYS A 72 5.16 -23.09 1.93
C LYS A 72 5.44 -21.65 2.38
N ILE A 73 6.67 -21.17 2.21
CA ILE A 73 7.05 -19.79 2.57
C ILE A 73 6.34 -18.80 1.66
N GLN A 74 6.30 -19.07 0.35
CA GLN A 74 5.54 -18.25 -0.61
C GLN A 74 4.05 -18.13 -0.24
N LYS A 75 3.40 -19.22 0.18
CA LYS A 75 2.01 -19.21 0.67
C LYS A 75 1.85 -18.31 1.90
N ILE A 76 2.77 -18.37 2.86
CA ILE A 76 2.75 -17.53 4.07
C ILE A 76 2.88 -16.05 3.70
N VAL A 77 3.86 -15.70 2.86
CA VAL A 77 4.08 -14.32 2.43
C VAL A 77 2.87 -13.78 1.67
N MET A 78 2.33 -14.53 0.71
CA MET A 78 1.15 -14.07 -0.05
C MET A 78 -0.09 -13.90 0.84
N ARG A 79 -0.27 -14.75 1.86
CA ARG A 79 -1.32 -14.59 2.85
C ARG A 79 -1.12 -13.32 3.68
N GLY A 80 0.11 -13.06 4.14
CA GLY A 80 0.46 -11.84 4.87
C GLY A 80 0.14 -10.58 4.06
N TYR A 81 0.53 -10.54 2.79
CA TYR A 81 0.20 -9.42 1.89
C TYR A 81 -1.30 -9.24 1.70
N THR A 82 -2.03 -10.34 1.48
CA THR A 82 -3.48 -10.29 1.34
C THR A 82 -4.12 -9.63 2.55
N ILE A 83 -3.75 -10.05 3.76
CA ILE A 83 -4.31 -9.51 5.00
C ILE A 83 -3.90 -8.05 5.20
N ALA A 84 -2.61 -7.73 5.09
CA ALA A 84 -2.07 -6.39 5.33
C ALA A 84 -2.69 -5.36 4.38
N PHE A 85 -2.68 -5.62 3.06
CA PHE A 85 -3.25 -4.70 2.09
C PHE A 85 -4.78 -4.63 2.15
N SER A 86 -5.46 -5.72 2.53
CA SER A 86 -6.91 -5.66 2.80
C SER A 86 -7.23 -4.74 3.96
N ALA A 87 -6.46 -4.78 5.05
CA ALA A 87 -6.66 -3.90 6.19
C ALA A 87 -6.52 -2.43 5.78
N VAL A 88 -5.44 -2.07 5.07
CA VAL A 88 -5.23 -0.71 4.57
C VAL A 88 -6.34 -0.28 3.61
N PHE A 89 -6.76 -1.17 2.70
CA PHE A 89 -7.86 -0.93 1.78
C PHE A 89 -9.17 -0.62 2.51
N PHE A 90 -9.58 -1.48 3.44
CA PHE A 90 -10.82 -1.30 4.18
C PHE A 90 -10.81 -0.04 5.05
N THR A 91 -9.68 0.25 5.72
CA THR A 91 -9.55 1.50 6.49
C THR A 91 -9.75 2.73 5.61
N ASN A 92 -9.07 2.81 4.47
CA ASN A 92 -9.23 3.95 3.55
C ASN A 92 -10.63 4.01 2.95
N LEU A 93 -11.21 2.87 2.58
CA LEU A 93 -12.55 2.78 2.02
C LEU A 93 -13.61 3.28 3.03
N VAL A 94 -13.54 2.84 4.28
CA VAL A 94 -14.48 3.26 5.34
C VAL A 94 -14.35 4.75 5.60
N LEU A 95 -13.13 5.26 5.75
CA LEU A 95 -12.90 6.71 5.98
C LEU A 95 -13.36 7.56 4.79
N HIS A 96 -13.21 7.05 3.57
CA HIS A 96 -13.67 7.72 2.36
C HIS A 96 -15.20 7.76 2.24
N ILE A 97 -15.87 6.62 2.43
CA ILE A 97 -17.34 6.54 2.41
C ILE A 97 -17.95 7.39 3.53
N ALA A 98 -17.29 7.47 4.69
CA ALA A 98 -17.71 8.34 5.80
C ALA A 98 -17.44 9.84 5.56
N GLY A 99 -16.91 10.22 4.39
CA GLY A 99 -16.62 11.61 4.03
C GLY A 99 -15.49 12.25 4.86
N LYS A 100 -14.66 11.44 5.54
CA LYS A 100 -13.57 11.95 6.38
C LYS A 100 -12.32 12.31 5.58
N ILE A 101 -12.07 11.59 4.48
CA ILE A 101 -10.92 11.77 3.59
C ILE A 101 -11.28 11.49 2.13
N SER A 102 -10.52 12.03 1.19
CA SER A 102 -10.53 11.59 -0.20
C SER A 102 -9.40 10.59 -0.45
N ALA A 103 -9.71 9.30 -0.52
CA ALA A 103 -8.69 8.25 -0.54
C ALA A 103 -8.75 7.38 -1.79
N ILE A 104 -9.23 7.92 -2.92
CA ILE A 104 -9.39 7.15 -4.16
C ILE A 104 -8.07 6.50 -4.62
N PRO A 105 -6.93 7.22 -4.74
CA PRO A 105 -5.67 6.58 -5.13
C PRO A 105 -5.22 5.45 -4.21
N PRO A 106 -5.12 5.61 -2.87
CA PRO A 106 -4.70 4.52 -2.00
C PRO A 106 -5.72 3.37 -1.95
N ILE A 107 -7.04 3.62 -2.06
CA ILE A 107 -8.07 2.57 -2.17
C ILE A 107 -7.79 1.69 -3.39
N ILE A 108 -7.57 2.30 -4.56
CA ILE A 108 -7.29 1.56 -5.80
C ILE A 108 -5.99 0.77 -5.67
N GLY A 109 -4.91 1.43 -5.24
CA GLY A 109 -3.60 0.79 -5.13
C GLY A 109 -3.58 -0.39 -4.15
N THR A 110 -4.13 -0.20 -2.95
CA THR A 110 -4.13 -1.24 -1.91
C THR A 110 -5.12 -2.36 -2.21
N GLY A 111 -6.29 -2.05 -2.75
CA GLY A 111 -7.27 -3.05 -3.20
C GLY A 111 -6.73 -3.91 -4.34
N PHE A 112 -6.05 -3.30 -5.31
CA PHE A 112 -5.41 -4.02 -6.41
C PHE A 112 -4.34 -4.99 -5.91
N ILE A 113 -3.46 -4.55 -5.01
CA ILE A 113 -2.43 -5.43 -4.41
C ILE A 113 -3.09 -6.57 -3.62
N ALA A 114 -4.09 -6.28 -2.80
CA ALA A 114 -4.79 -7.29 -2.01
C ALA A 114 -5.41 -8.39 -2.90
N ILE A 115 -6.08 -8.00 -3.99
CA ILE A 115 -6.67 -8.93 -4.96
C ILE A 115 -5.57 -9.75 -5.66
N LEU A 116 -4.50 -9.11 -6.13
CA LEU A 116 -3.38 -9.80 -6.77
C LEU A 116 -2.73 -10.82 -5.84
N SER A 117 -2.50 -10.46 -4.57
CA SER A 117 -1.96 -11.34 -3.55
C SER A 117 -2.88 -12.53 -3.27
N LEU A 118 -4.20 -12.30 -3.20
CA LEU A 118 -5.18 -13.37 -3.00
C LEU A 118 -5.21 -14.33 -4.20
N ILE A 119 -5.27 -13.82 -5.43
CA ILE A 119 -5.24 -14.64 -6.65
C ILE A 119 -3.96 -15.48 -6.70
N THR A 120 -2.82 -14.88 -6.34
CA THR A 120 -1.53 -15.57 -6.29
C THR A 120 -1.54 -16.67 -5.24
N LEU A 121 -2.07 -16.40 -4.05
CA LEU A 121 -2.21 -17.39 -2.98
C LEU A 121 -3.11 -18.56 -3.40
N ILE A 122 -4.25 -18.29 -4.03
CA ILE A 122 -5.17 -19.33 -4.52
C ILE A 122 -4.47 -20.21 -5.57
N LYS A 123 -3.71 -19.61 -6.49
CA LYS A 123 -2.93 -20.36 -7.48
C LYS A 123 -1.86 -21.24 -6.83
N LEU A 124 -1.16 -20.73 -5.82
CA LEU A 124 -0.19 -21.53 -5.07
C LEU A 124 -0.84 -22.72 -4.34
N LYS A 125 -2.09 -22.61 -3.86
CA LYS A 125 -2.79 -23.72 -3.18
C LYS A 125 -3.16 -24.87 -4.10
N LYS A 126 -3.32 -24.60 -5.41
CA LYS A 126 -3.63 -25.61 -6.42
C LYS A 126 -2.40 -26.44 -6.83
N ASN A 127 -1.21 -25.95 -6.51
CA ASN A 127 0.08 -26.61 -6.72
C ASN A 127 0.62 -27.15 -5.38
#